data_AF-A0A7V3HA51-F1
#
_entry.id   AF-A0A7V3HA51-F1
#
_cell.length_a   1.000
_cell.length_b   1.000
_cell.length_c   1.000
_cell.angle_alpha   90.00
_cell.angle_beta   90.00
_cell.angle_gamma   90.00
#
_symmetry.space_group_name_H-M   'P 1'
#
loop_
_entity.id
_entity.type
_entity.pdbx_description
1 polymer ?
#
loop_
_entity_poly.entity_id
_entity_poly.type
_entity_poly.pdbx_seq_one_letter_code
_entity_poly.pdbx_strand_id
1 'polypeptide(L)'
;MHRTLRVIALTLALAATPACASLSLGQTRLENPVAAARTLDQRAYALLHAYAAIVEEATDIARDPAAPLAFKRALGTAEQAATPAAETLAVAVRAYVQARADFEAASDHAQPVLQRSAVALAIAAHRLNAAIEAAEAPIAELEGLIRARRG
;
A
#
# COMPACT_ATOMS: atom_id res chain seq x y z
N MET A 1 -21.66 23.29 -8.65
CA MET A 1 -22.39 22.20 -7.95
C MET A 1 -21.71 20.82 -8.06
N HIS A 2 -20.99 20.50 -9.15
CA HIS A 2 -20.25 19.23 -9.28
C HIS A 2 -19.09 19.03 -8.27
N ARG A 3 -18.44 20.11 -7.84
CA ARG A 3 -17.26 20.06 -6.94
C ARG A 3 -17.62 19.72 -5.50
N THR A 4 -18.71 20.28 -4.98
CA THR A 4 -19.23 19.95 -3.64
C THR A 4 -19.72 18.51 -3.56
N LEU A 5 -20.35 17.99 -4.63
CA LEU A 5 -20.73 16.58 -4.73
C LEU A 5 -19.51 15.66 -4.74
N ARG A 6 -18.41 16.04 -5.39
CA ARG A 6 -17.15 15.28 -5.38
C ARG A 6 -16.47 15.28 -4.00
N VAL A 7 -16.41 16.43 -3.33
CA VAL A 7 -15.83 16.51 -1.98
C VAL A 7 -16.65 15.69 -0.97
N ILE A 8 -17.98 15.71 -1.08
CA ILE A 8 -18.87 14.87 -0.28
C ILE A 8 -18.67 13.38 -0.62
N ALA A 9 -18.56 13.03 -1.90
CA ALA A 9 -18.28 11.66 -2.33
C ALA A 9 -16.90 11.18 -1.82
N LEU A 10 -15.91 12.06 -1.77
CA LEU A 10 -14.58 11.72 -1.28
C LEU A 10 -14.50 11.58 0.23
N THR A 11 -15.18 12.47 0.96
CA THR A 11 -15.29 12.36 2.42
C THR A 11 -16.12 11.13 2.81
N LEU A 12 -17.15 10.79 2.04
CA LEU A 12 -17.85 9.50 2.18
C LEU A 12 -16.94 8.32 1.83
N ALA A 13 -16.14 8.39 0.77
CA ALA A 13 -15.22 7.32 0.41
C ALA A 13 -14.13 7.11 1.48
N LEU A 14 -13.53 8.19 1.99
CA LEU A 14 -12.49 8.16 3.02
C LEU A 14 -13.04 7.79 4.41
N ALA A 15 -14.28 8.19 4.74
CA ALA A 15 -14.94 7.81 6.00
C ALA A 15 -15.52 6.39 5.95
N ALA A 16 -15.88 5.90 4.76
CA ALA A 16 -16.47 4.57 4.58
C ALA A 16 -15.45 3.50 4.17
N THR A 17 -14.20 3.82 3.81
CA THR A 17 -13.18 2.80 3.53
C THR A 17 -12.95 1.77 4.67
N PRO A 18 -13.06 2.10 5.97
CA PRO A 18 -13.05 1.09 7.03
C PRO A 18 -14.39 0.35 7.20
N ALA A 19 -15.51 0.93 6.73
CA ALA A 19 -16.87 0.42 6.92
C ALA A 19 -17.45 -0.32 5.69
N CYS A 20 -16.83 -0.17 4.52
CA CYS A 20 -17.19 -0.85 3.26
C CYS A 20 -16.56 -2.25 3.20
N ALA A 21 -16.77 -3.09 4.21
CA ALA A 21 -16.42 -4.51 4.11
C ALA A 21 -17.30 -5.23 3.06
N SER A 22 -18.52 -4.74 2.81
CA SER A 22 -19.28 -4.95 1.57
C SER A 22 -20.53 -4.06 1.59
N LEU A 23 -20.65 -3.10 0.69
CA LEU A 23 -21.84 -2.26 0.58
C LEU A 23 -22.68 -2.74 -0.61
N SER A 24 -23.88 -3.24 -0.34
CA SER A 24 -24.80 -3.71 -1.38
C SER A 24 -25.69 -2.55 -1.83
N LEU A 25 -25.54 -2.12 -3.08
CA LEU A 25 -26.37 -1.09 -3.72
C LEU A 25 -27.30 -1.78 -4.73
N GLY A 26 -28.48 -2.21 -4.27
CA GLY A 26 -29.39 -3.01 -5.12
C GLY A 26 -28.80 -4.38 -5.45
N GLN A 27 -28.61 -4.69 -6.74
CA GLN A 27 -27.97 -5.94 -7.20
C GLN A 27 -26.45 -5.86 -7.33
N THR A 28 -25.85 -4.67 -7.23
CA THR A 28 -24.39 -4.50 -7.31
C THR A 28 -23.79 -4.51 -5.92
N ARG A 29 -22.87 -5.46 -5.70
CA ARG A 29 -22.07 -5.53 -4.47
C ARG A 29 -20.79 -4.74 -4.68
N LEU A 30 -20.65 -3.60 -4.02
CA LEU A 30 -19.40 -2.88 -3.94
C LEU A 30 -18.56 -3.54 -2.83
N GLU A 31 -17.70 -4.47 -3.24
CA GLU A 31 -16.70 -5.06 -2.36
C GLU A 31 -15.44 -4.18 -2.34
N ASN A 32 -14.87 -4.01 -1.16
CA ASN A 32 -13.54 -3.40 -1.04
C ASN A 32 -12.55 -4.25 -1.84
N PRO A 33 -11.76 -3.68 -2.76
CA PRO A 33 -10.84 -4.43 -3.60
C PRO A 33 -9.80 -5.21 -2.79
N VAL A 34 -9.46 -4.76 -1.58
CA VAL A 34 -8.60 -5.48 -0.63
C VAL A 34 -9.31 -6.70 -0.04
N ALA A 35 -10.62 -6.61 0.22
CA ALA A 35 -11.43 -7.72 0.71
C ALA A 35 -11.76 -8.75 -0.39
N ALA A 36 -11.92 -8.30 -1.64
CA ALA A 36 -12.15 -9.15 -2.81
C ALA A 36 -10.87 -9.90 -3.27
N ALA A 37 -9.69 -9.43 -2.86
CA ALA A 37 -8.42 -10.01 -3.25
C ALA A 37 -8.15 -11.37 -2.57
N ARG A 38 -7.80 -12.37 -3.40
CA ARG A 38 -7.63 -13.77 -3.00
C ARG A 38 -6.18 -14.14 -2.68
N THR A 39 -5.21 -13.36 -3.15
CA THR A 39 -3.79 -13.58 -2.89
C THR A 39 -3.17 -12.38 -2.18
N LEU A 40 -2.03 -12.59 -1.49
CA LEU A 40 -1.27 -11.50 -0.86
C LEU A 40 -0.85 -10.45 -1.89
N ASP A 41 -0.43 -10.88 -3.09
CA ASP A 41 -0.10 -9.98 -4.21
C ASP A 41 -1.28 -9.10 -4.60
N GLN A 42 -2.47 -9.69 -4.77
CA GLN A 42 -3.67 -8.94 -5.12
C GLN A 42 -4.05 -7.92 -4.03
N ARG A 43 -3.90 -8.28 -2.75
CA ARG A 43 -4.19 -7.38 -1.63
C ARG A 43 -3.21 -6.21 -1.58
N ALA A 44 -1.93 -6.50 -1.77
CA ALA A 44 -0.87 -5.51 -1.84
C ALA A 44 -1.09 -4.53 -3.00
N TYR A 45 -1.37 -5.03 -4.20
CA TYR A 45 -1.69 -4.21 -5.36
C TYR A 45 -2.92 -3.34 -5.11
N ALA A 46 -3.99 -3.91 -4.56
CA ALA A 46 -5.22 -3.18 -4.23
C ALA A 46 -4.95 -2.04 -3.23
N LEU A 47 -4.17 -2.29 -2.18
CA LEU A 47 -3.82 -1.28 -1.18
C LEU A 47 -2.96 -0.15 -1.76
N LEU A 48 -1.91 -0.49 -2.52
CA LEU A 48 -1.02 0.50 -3.13
C LEU A 48 -1.74 1.35 -4.18
N HIS A 49 -2.62 0.75 -4.98
CA HIS A 49 -3.42 1.49 -5.98
C HIS A 49 -4.50 2.35 -5.33
N ALA A 50 -5.14 1.88 -4.24
CA ALA A 50 -6.05 2.70 -3.47
C ALA A 50 -5.33 3.90 -2.85
N TYR A 51 -4.12 3.71 -2.32
CA TYR A 51 -3.29 4.79 -1.82
C TYR A 51 -2.95 5.82 -2.91
N ALA A 52 -2.50 5.36 -4.08
CA ALA A 52 -2.18 6.23 -5.20
C ALA A 52 -3.40 7.08 -5.65
N ALA A 53 -4.58 6.46 -5.76
CA ALA A 53 -5.81 7.16 -6.10
C ALA A 53 -6.21 8.21 -5.05
N ILE A 54 -6.00 7.92 -3.76
CA ILE A 54 -6.24 8.88 -2.67
C ILE A 54 -5.29 10.07 -2.78
N VAL A 55 -3.99 9.83 -3.03
CA VAL A 55 -2.98 10.90 -3.17
C VAL A 55 -3.25 11.77 -4.40
N GLU A 56 -3.66 11.17 -5.52
CA GLU A 56 -4.02 11.90 -6.75
C GLU A 56 -5.16 12.89 -6.47
N GLU A 57 -6.24 12.43 -5.86
CA GLU A 57 -7.36 13.31 -5.55
C GLU A 57 -7.04 14.31 -4.43
N ALA A 58 -6.26 13.92 -3.42
CA ALA A 58 -5.77 14.84 -2.40
C ALA A 58 -4.95 15.98 -3.02
N THR A 59 -4.15 15.66 -4.05
CA THR A 59 -3.38 16.64 -4.82
C THR A 59 -4.29 17.61 -5.57
N ASP A 60 -5.37 17.12 -6.18
CA ASP A 60 -6.36 17.97 -6.84
C ASP A 60 -7.04 18.93 -5.86
N ILE A 61 -7.36 18.47 -4.64
CA ILE A 61 -7.91 19.34 -3.60
C ILE A 61 -6.87 20.33 -3.06
N ALA A 62 -5.62 19.91 -2.90
CA ALA A 62 -4.53 20.79 -2.48
C ALA A 62 -4.30 21.92 -3.49
N ARG A 63 -4.46 21.64 -4.79
CA ARG A 63 -4.36 22.62 -5.88
C ARG A 63 -5.56 23.55 -5.99
N ASP A 64 -6.73 23.20 -5.45
CA ASP A 64 -7.93 24.04 -5.52
C ASP A 64 -7.77 25.31 -4.67
N PRO A 65 -7.77 26.52 -5.26
CA PRO A 65 -7.69 27.76 -4.47
C PRO A 65 -8.91 27.98 -3.57
N ALA A 66 -10.05 27.36 -3.87
CA ALA A 66 -11.26 27.47 -3.06
C ALA A 66 -11.28 26.52 -1.85
N ALA A 67 -10.34 25.58 -1.77
CA ALA A 67 -10.31 24.63 -0.66
C ALA A 67 -9.78 25.29 0.63
N PRO A 68 -10.45 25.09 1.79
CA PRO A 68 -10.03 25.68 3.05
C PRO A 68 -8.60 25.29 3.44
N LEU A 69 -7.82 26.26 3.92
CA LEU A 69 -6.43 26.03 4.35
C LEU A 69 -6.30 24.96 5.44
N ALA A 70 -7.24 24.92 6.38
CA ALA A 70 -7.26 23.90 7.43
C ALA A 70 -7.40 22.48 6.85
N PHE A 71 -8.19 22.32 5.78
CA PHE A 71 -8.37 21.04 5.09
C PHE A 71 -7.10 20.62 4.36
N LYS A 72 -6.43 21.54 3.67
CA LYS A 72 -5.14 21.26 3.00
C LYS A 72 -4.05 20.84 3.98
N ARG A 73 -3.99 21.49 5.16
CA ARG A 73 -3.06 21.10 6.22
C ARG A 73 -3.35 19.69 6.75
N ALA A 74 -4.62 19.38 6.99
CA ALA A 74 -5.02 18.04 7.42
C ALA A 74 -4.67 16.97 6.37
N LEU A 75 -4.85 17.26 5.08
CA LEU A 75 -4.40 16.38 3.99
C LEU A 75 -2.88 16.17 4.02
N GLY A 76 -2.09 17.24 4.15
CA GLY A 76 -0.63 17.13 4.23
C GLY A 76 -0.17 16.32 5.45
N THR A 77 -0.80 16.49 6.61
CA THR A 77 -0.52 15.67 7.80
C THR A 77 -0.91 14.20 7.60
N ALA A 78 -2.04 13.94 6.95
CA ALA A 78 -2.48 12.58 6.64
C ALA A 78 -1.52 11.88 5.65
N GLU A 79 -1.07 12.60 4.62
CA GLU A 79 -0.08 12.12 3.66
C GLU A 79 1.24 11.80 4.35
N GLN A 80 1.79 12.73 5.14
CA GLN A 80 3.02 12.51 5.90
C GLN A 80 2.94 11.27 6.80
N ALA A 81 1.77 10.99 7.37
CA ALA A 81 1.58 9.80 8.19
C ALA A 81 1.44 8.50 7.37
N ALA A 82 0.91 8.57 6.15
CA ALA A 82 0.58 7.41 5.33
C ALA A 82 1.69 7.00 4.35
N THR A 83 2.46 7.97 3.83
CA THR A 83 3.52 7.74 2.85
C THR A 83 4.53 6.69 3.28
N PRO A 84 5.10 6.74 4.51
CA PRO A 84 6.14 5.77 4.88
C PRO A 84 5.59 4.33 4.91
N ALA A 85 4.34 4.16 5.36
CA ALA A 85 3.68 2.84 5.38
C ALA A 85 3.43 2.30 3.96
N ALA A 86 3.00 3.18 3.05
CA ALA A 86 2.79 2.82 1.65
C ALA A 86 4.12 2.46 0.96
N GLU A 87 5.19 3.19 1.24
CA GLU A 87 6.52 2.93 0.70
C GLU A 87 7.11 1.61 1.24
N THR A 88 7.01 1.35 2.55
CA THR A 88 7.41 0.05 3.12
C THR A 88 6.65 -1.11 2.48
N LEU A 89 5.33 -0.95 2.28
CA LEU A 89 4.53 -1.97 1.61
C LEU A 89 4.99 -2.18 0.16
N ALA A 90 5.28 -1.10 -0.59
CA ALA A 90 5.76 -1.21 -1.97
C ALA A 90 7.11 -1.94 -2.05
N VAL A 91 8.05 -1.64 -1.14
CA VAL A 91 9.34 -2.34 -1.02
C VAL A 91 9.14 -3.82 -0.73
N ALA A 92 8.32 -4.15 0.28
CA ALA A 92 8.06 -5.53 0.68
C ALA A 92 7.43 -6.35 -0.45
N VAL A 93 6.48 -5.78 -1.17
CA VAL A 93 5.76 -6.45 -2.28
C VAL A 93 6.68 -6.67 -3.46
N ARG A 94 7.50 -5.68 -3.82
CA ARG A 94 8.50 -5.82 -4.88
C ARG A 94 9.51 -6.93 -4.54
N ALA A 95 10.00 -6.94 -3.30
CA ALA A 95 10.92 -7.97 -2.83
C ALA A 95 10.29 -9.38 -2.87
N TYR A 96 9.03 -9.50 -2.44
CA TYR A 96 8.29 -10.75 -2.49
C TYR A 96 8.11 -11.28 -3.92
N VAL A 97 7.63 -10.44 -4.84
CA VAL A 97 7.41 -10.84 -6.24
C VAL A 97 8.72 -11.28 -6.90
N GLN A 98 9.82 -10.55 -6.65
CA GLN A 98 11.13 -10.92 -7.16
C GLN A 98 11.63 -12.24 -6.57
N ALA A 99 11.51 -12.44 -5.26
CA ALA A 99 11.93 -13.68 -4.59
C ALA A 99 11.14 -14.89 -5.10
N ARG A 100 9.84 -14.72 -5.36
CA ARG A 100 9.00 -15.76 -5.95
C ARG A 100 9.45 -16.12 -7.37
N ALA A 101 9.71 -15.14 -8.22
CA ALA A 101 10.20 -15.38 -9.58
C ALA A 101 11.56 -16.09 -9.59
N ASP A 102 12.49 -15.67 -8.73
CA ASP A 102 13.80 -16.29 -8.61
C ASP A 102 13.70 -17.75 -8.11
N PHE A 103 12.78 -18.02 -7.17
CA PHE A 103 12.49 -19.39 -6.70
C PHE A 103 11.92 -20.27 -7.81
N GLU A 104 10.94 -19.77 -8.57
CA GLU A 104 10.35 -20.50 -9.70
C GLU A 104 11.43 -20.80 -10.77
N ALA A 105 12.32 -19.85 -11.06
CA ALA A 105 13.43 -20.05 -12.00
C ALA A 105 14.49 -21.07 -11.50
N ALA A 106 14.78 -21.08 -10.19
CA ALA A 106 15.73 -22.01 -9.59
C ALA A 106 15.17 -23.44 -9.39
N SER A 107 13.85 -23.62 -9.52
CA SER A 107 13.17 -24.88 -9.25
C SER A 107 13.25 -25.90 -10.39
N ASP A 108 14.03 -25.62 -11.43
CA ASP A 108 14.17 -26.46 -12.62
C ASP A 108 14.45 -27.94 -12.26
N HIS A 109 13.74 -28.86 -12.93
CA HIS A 109 13.60 -30.26 -12.47
C HIS A 109 14.89 -31.10 -12.61
N ALA A 110 15.94 -30.56 -13.20
CA ALA A 110 17.17 -31.27 -13.54
C ALA A 110 18.20 -31.39 -12.40
N GLN A 111 18.07 -30.62 -11.29
CA GLN A 111 19.06 -30.60 -10.21
C GLN A 111 18.67 -31.43 -8.96
N PRO A 112 19.65 -31.98 -8.21
CA PRO A 112 19.41 -32.67 -6.95
C PRO A 112 18.69 -31.75 -5.95
N VAL A 113 17.72 -32.29 -5.20
CA VAL A 113 16.86 -31.54 -4.26
C VAL A 113 17.67 -30.66 -3.30
N LEU A 114 18.76 -31.18 -2.72
CA LEU A 114 19.61 -30.43 -1.77
C LEU A 114 20.27 -29.20 -2.40
N GLN A 115 20.70 -29.30 -3.66
CA GLN A 115 21.38 -28.21 -4.37
C GLN A 115 20.40 -27.09 -4.73
N ARG A 116 19.17 -27.45 -5.12
CA ARG A 116 18.06 -26.49 -5.33
C ARG A 116 17.68 -25.77 -4.05
N SER A 117 17.55 -26.50 -2.94
CA SER A 117 17.22 -25.91 -1.63
C SER A 117 18.28 -24.93 -1.14
N ALA A 118 19.56 -25.25 -1.33
CA ALA A 118 20.66 -24.37 -0.95
C ALA A 118 20.70 -23.08 -1.79
N VAL A 119 20.48 -23.18 -3.10
CA VAL A 119 20.38 -22.02 -4.01
C VAL A 119 19.17 -21.15 -3.67
N ALA A 120 18.00 -21.77 -3.48
CA ALA A 120 16.79 -21.06 -3.08
C ALA A 120 16.96 -20.32 -1.73
N LEU A 121 17.63 -20.94 -0.76
CA LEU A 121 17.92 -20.32 0.54
C LEU A 121 18.89 -19.14 0.40
N ALA A 122 19.95 -19.27 -0.39
CA ALA A 122 20.91 -18.19 -0.61
C ALA A 122 20.26 -16.98 -1.31
N ILE A 123 19.41 -17.24 -2.31
CA ILE A 123 18.61 -16.21 -2.99
C ILE A 123 17.67 -15.55 -1.98
N ALA A 124 16.90 -16.33 -1.21
CA ALA A 124 15.97 -15.81 -0.23
C ALA A 124 16.67 -14.94 0.84
N ALA A 125 17.82 -15.39 1.35
CA ALA A 125 18.61 -14.64 2.33
C ALA A 125 19.12 -13.30 1.77
N HIS A 126 19.66 -13.30 0.54
CA HIS A 126 20.12 -12.08 -0.10
C HIS A 126 18.96 -11.09 -0.37
N ARG A 127 17.82 -11.60 -0.84
CA ARG A 127 16.63 -10.78 -1.11
C ARG A 127 16.01 -10.22 0.16
N LEU A 128 15.98 -11.00 1.24
CA LEU A 128 15.53 -10.53 2.55
C LEU A 128 16.43 -9.40 3.05
N ASN A 129 17.75 -9.53 2.92
CA ASN A 129 18.68 -8.48 3.37
C ASN A 129 18.48 -7.18 2.58
N ALA A 130 18.34 -7.26 1.26
CA ALA A 130 18.06 -6.09 0.43
C ALA A 130 16.70 -5.45 0.73
N ALA A 131 15.68 -6.26 1.06
CA ALA A 131 14.36 -5.76 1.46
C ALA A 131 14.41 -5.06 2.82
N ILE A 132 15.19 -5.59 3.76
CA ILE A 132 15.41 -4.96 5.06
C ILE A 132 16.10 -3.61 4.88
N GLU A 133 17.23 -3.56 4.16
CA GLU A 133 17.97 -2.32 3.87
C GLU A 133 17.06 -1.27 3.21
N ALA A 134 16.26 -1.67 2.22
CA ALA A 134 15.34 -0.75 1.54
C ALA A 134 14.18 -0.27 2.43
N ALA A 135 13.83 -1.01 3.48
CA ALA A 135 12.77 -0.67 4.41
C ALA A 135 13.24 0.15 5.63
N GLU A 136 14.55 0.24 5.90
CA GLU A 136 15.08 0.94 7.08
C GLU A 136 14.64 2.41 7.16
N ALA A 137 14.80 3.16 6.07
CA ALA A 137 14.43 4.57 6.02
C ALA A 137 12.93 4.82 6.30
N PRO A 138 11.99 4.19 5.57
CA PRO A 138 10.56 4.42 5.81
C PRO A 138 10.09 3.88 7.18
N ILE A 139 10.69 2.80 7.71
CA ILE A 139 10.39 2.32 9.06
C ILE A 139 10.83 3.34 10.11
N ALA A 140 12.05 3.89 10.00
CA ALA A 140 12.55 4.90 10.92
C ALA A 140 11.67 6.16 10.95
N GLU A 141 11.14 6.57 9.79
CA GLU A 141 10.19 7.68 9.68
C GLU A 141 8.86 7.38 10.39
N LEU A 142 8.31 6.17 10.17
CA LEU A 142 7.11 5.67 10.86
C LEU A 142 7.28 5.64 12.38
N GLU A 143 8.42 5.14 12.86
CA GLU A 143 8.74 5.12 14.30
C GLU A 143 8.84 6.54 14.88
N GLY A 144 9.43 7.47 14.13
CA GLY A 144 9.49 8.89 14.48
C GLY A 144 8.10 9.49 14.67
N LEU A 145 7.19 9.24 13.72
CA LEU A 145 5.80 9.71 13.76
C LEU A 145 5.02 9.12 14.94
N ILE A 146 5.18 7.82 15.21
CA ILE A 146 4.52 7.17 16.36
C ILE A 146 5.04 7.74 17.68
N ARG A 147 6.35 8.00 17.79
CA ARG A 147 6.95 8.59 18.99
C ARG A 147 6.47 10.03 19.21
N ALA A 148 6.42 10.84 18.16
CA ALA A 148 5.91 12.21 18.22
C ALA A 148 4.44 12.30 18.65
N ARG A 149 3.64 11.25 18.44
CA ARG A 149 2.23 11.19 18.87
C ARG A 149 2.04 10.76 20.32
N ARG A 150 3.05 10.14 20.95
CA ARG A 150 3.00 9.60 22.32
C ARG A 150 3.59 10.53 23.38
N GLY A 151 4.42 11.50 22.98
CA GLY A 151 4.95 12.57 23.84
C GLY A 151 4.05 13.79 23.80
#